data_AF-A0A1J4YHN1-F1
#
_entry.id   AF-A0A1J4YHN1-F1
#
_cell.length_a   1.000
_cell.length_b   1.000
_cell.length_c   1.000
_cell.angle_alpha   90.00
_cell.angle_beta   90.00
_cell.angle_gamma   90.00
#
_symmetry.space_group_name_H-M   'P 1'
#
loop_
_entity.id
_entity.type
_entity.pdbx_description
1 polymer ?
#
loop_
_entity_poly.entity_id
_entity_poly.type
_entity_poly.pdbx_seq_one_letter_code
_entity_poly.pdbx_strand_id
1 'polypeptide(L)'
;MQKFKRQLGLCLFWASWLLWGVLPALPFVLDADGATTAMVATGLLVAAEVSFFGSLLLLGKPFYQLFKARLKPYWLTVTGRWREKH
;
A
#
# COMPACT_ATOMS: atom_id res chain seq x y z
N MET A 1 -6.84 24.54 0.38
CA MET A 1 -6.68 23.52 -0.68
C MET A 1 -5.64 22.42 -0.38
N GLN A 2 -4.64 22.62 0.49
CA GLN A 2 -3.63 21.59 0.85
C GLN A 2 -4.21 20.31 1.51
N LYS A 3 -5.26 20.45 2.33
CA LYS A 3 -5.91 19.31 3.02
C LYS A 3 -6.58 18.32 2.05
N PHE A 4 -7.19 18.81 0.97
CA PHE A 4 -7.93 17.99 0.00
C PHE A 4 -7.01 17.10 -0.82
N LYS A 5 -5.88 17.64 -1.31
CA LYS A 5 -4.82 16.86 -2.00
C LYS A 5 -4.28 15.74 -1.11
N ARG A 6 -4.12 16.04 0.18
CA ARG A 6 -3.64 15.08 1.18
C ARG A 6 -4.66 13.97 1.47
N GLN A 7 -5.94 14.31 1.53
CA GLN A 7 -7.02 13.31 1.67
C GLN A 7 -7.19 12.45 0.41
N LEU A 8 -7.05 13.04 -0.78
CA LEU A 8 -7.11 12.31 -2.04
C LEU A 8 -6.05 11.21 -2.13
N GLY A 9 -4.79 11.51 -1.82
CA GLY A 9 -3.79 10.47 -1.84
C GLY A 9 -3.90 9.49 -0.66
N LEU A 10 -4.38 9.92 0.51
CA LEU A 10 -4.75 8.97 1.58
C LEU A 10 -5.85 8.00 1.12
N CYS A 11 -6.83 8.50 0.37
CA CYS A 11 -7.90 7.70 -0.22
C CYS A 11 -7.34 6.72 -1.27
N LEU A 12 -6.45 7.17 -2.15
CA LEU A 12 -5.75 6.29 -3.12
C LEU A 12 -4.90 5.22 -2.43
N PHE A 13 -4.26 5.56 -1.31
CA PHE A 13 -3.46 4.63 -0.53
C PHE A 13 -4.34 3.53 0.08
N TRP A 14 -5.46 3.91 0.69
CA TRP A 14 -6.44 2.96 1.22
C TRP A 14 -7.07 2.11 0.11
N ALA A 15 -7.36 2.70 -1.05
CA ALA A 15 -7.86 1.96 -2.21
C ALA A 15 -6.84 0.93 -2.71
N SER A 16 -5.55 1.30 -2.82
CA SER A 16 -4.48 0.36 -3.19
C SER A 16 -4.35 -0.79 -2.18
N TRP A 17 -4.43 -0.49 -0.88
CA TRP A 17 -4.41 -1.51 0.17
C TRP A 17 -5.62 -2.46 0.08
N LEU A 18 -6.81 -1.94 -0.20
CA LEU A 18 -8.01 -2.75 -0.44
C LEU A 18 -7.86 -3.64 -1.67
N LEU A 19 -7.32 -3.13 -2.78
CA LEU A 19 -7.04 -3.93 -3.98
C LEU A 19 -6.08 -5.09 -3.65
N TRP A 20 -5.05 -4.83 -2.86
CA TRP A 20 -4.11 -5.85 -2.40
C TRP A 20 -4.77 -6.89 -1.49
N GLY A 21 -5.69 -6.47 -0.61
CA GLY A 21 -6.46 -7.38 0.25
C GLY A 21 -7.50 -8.22 -0.50
N VAL A 22 -8.01 -7.73 -1.63
CA VAL A 22 -8.94 -8.45 -2.50
C VAL A 22 -8.23 -9.50 -3.38
N LEU A 23 -6.95 -9.30 -3.70
CA LEU A 23 -6.15 -10.23 -4.51
C LEU A 23 -6.15 -11.70 -4.00
N PRO A 24 -5.94 -11.99 -2.71
CA PRO A 24 -6.00 -13.36 -2.19
C PRO A 24 -7.43 -13.90 -2.09
N ALA A 25 -8.44 -13.03 -2.05
CA ALA A 25 -9.85 -13.42 -2.07
C ALA A 25 -10.33 -13.75 -3.50
N LEU A 26 -9.68 -13.19 -4.53
CA LEU A 26 -10.03 -13.37 -5.94
C LEU A 26 -10.27 -14.84 -6.37
N PRO A 27 -9.41 -15.83 -6.05
CA PRO A 27 -9.65 -17.23 -6.42
C PRO A 27 -10.86 -17.87 -5.72
N PHE A 28 -11.39 -17.26 -4.65
CA PHE A 28 -12.59 -17.74 -3.96
C PHE A 28 -13.87 -17.03 -4.43
N VAL A 29 -13.75 -15.84 -5.03
CA VAL A 29 -14.90 -15.03 -5.48
C VAL A 29 -15.13 -15.15 -6.99
N LEU A 30 -14.09 -15.35 -7.79
CA LEU A 30 -14.22 -15.61 -9.22
C LEU A 30 -14.22 -17.12 -9.50
N ASP A 31 -15.37 -17.63 -9.91
CA ASP A 31 -15.52 -18.93 -10.57
C ASP A 31 -15.24 -18.75 -12.08
N ALA A 32 -13.96 -18.54 -12.41
CA ALA A 32 -13.50 -18.32 -13.78
C ALA A 32 -12.27 -19.17 -14.10
N ASP A 33 -11.99 -19.37 -15.39
CA ASP A 33 -10.81 -20.10 -15.84
C ASP A 33 -9.53 -19.50 -15.24
N GLY A 34 -8.57 -20.37 -14.89
CA GLY A 34 -7.33 -19.97 -14.22
C GLY A 34 -6.56 -18.89 -14.98
N ALA A 35 -6.63 -18.88 -16.31
CA ALA A 35 -6.02 -17.85 -17.15
C ALA A 35 -6.69 -16.48 -16.96
N THR A 36 -8.02 -16.42 -16.88
CA THR A 36 -8.78 -15.19 -16.65
C THR A 36 -8.51 -14.63 -15.26
N THR A 37 -8.51 -15.50 -14.24
CA THR A 37 -8.21 -15.11 -12.85
C THR A 37 -6.80 -14.55 -12.71
N ALA A 38 -5.80 -15.18 -13.36
CA ALA A 38 -4.43 -14.70 -13.36
C ALA A 38 -4.31 -13.32 -14.05
N MET A 39 -4.94 -13.14 -15.21
CA MET A 39 -4.95 -11.84 -15.90
C MET A 39 -5.56 -10.73 -15.03
N VAL A 40 -6.71 -11.00 -14.40
CA VAL A 40 -7.40 -10.04 -13.54
C VAL A 40 -6.56 -9.72 -12.30
N ALA A 41 -6.01 -10.73 -11.63
CA ALA A 41 -5.15 -10.55 -10.46
C ALA A 41 -3.91 -9.70 -10.81
N THR A 42 -3.27 -9.98 -11.94
CA THR A 42 -2.08 -9.23 -12.38
C THR A 42 -2.44 -7.78 -12.72
N GLY A 43 -3.58 -7.55 -13.40
CA GLY A 43 -4.09 -6.22 -13.68
C GLY A 43 -4.41 -5.41 -12.42
N LEU A 44 -5.08 -6.03 -11.44
CA LEU A 44 -5.34 -5.42 -10.14
C LEU A 44 -4.04 -5.08 -9.39
N LEU A 45 -3.05 -5.97 -9.45
CA LEU A 45 -1.76 -5.76 -8.78
C LEU A 45 -1.01 -4.57 -9.37
N VAL A 46 -0.96 -4.46 -10.71
CA VAL A 46 -0.35 -3.30 -11.38
C VAL A 46 -1.13 -2.02 -11.07
N ALA A 47 -2.46 -2.05 -11.11
CA ALA A 47 -3.28 -0.88 -10.76
C ALA A 47 -3.09 -0.44 -9.30
N ALA A 48 -2.94 -1.40 -8.38
CA ALA A 48 -2.66 -1.14 -6.97
C ALA A 48 -1.27 -0.48 -6.80
N GLU A 49 -0.23 -1.02 -7.43
CA GLU A 49 1.12 -0.45 -7.43
C GLU A 49 1.14 0.98 -7.99
N VAL A 50 0.54 1.20 -9.16
CA VAL A 50 0.48 2.53 -9.79
C VAL A 50 -0.28 3.53 -8.90
N SER A 51 -1.37 3.10 -8.27
CA SER A 51 -2.12 3.94 -7.32
C SER A 51 -1.34 4.24 -6.04
N PHE A 52 -0.53 3.30 -5.56
CA PHE A 52 0.35 3.46 -4.41
C PHE A 52 1.48 4.46 -4.70
N PHE A 53 2.19 4.27 -5.81
CA PHE A 53 3.23 5.19 -6.26
C PHE A 53 2.66 6.57 -6.58
N GLY A 54 1.51 6.63 -7.24
CA GLY A 54 0.77 7.86 -7.49
C GLY A 54 0.43 8.59 -6.19
N SER A 55 -0.07 7.87 -5.18
CA SER A 55 -0.36 8.43 -3.86
C SER A 55 0.90 8.99 -3.17
N LEU A 56 2.01 8.24 -3.20
CA LEU A 56 3.31 8.68 -2.69
C LEU A 56 3.80 9.97 -3.37
N LEU A 57 3.69 10.03 -4.70
CA LEU A 57 4.07 11.18 -5.50
C LEU A 57 3.18 12.39 -5.22
N LEU A 58 1.86 12.18 -5.09
CA LEU A 58 0.87 13.23 -4.86
C LEU A 58 0.98 13.83 -3.44
N LEU A 59 1.32 13.01 -2.44
CA LEU A 59 1.43 13.45 -1.04
C LEU A 59 2.81 13.99 -0.67
N GLY A 60 3.87 13.59 -1.38
CA GLY A 60 5.21 14.15 -1.27
C GLY A 60 5.85 14.10 0.13
N LYS A 61 6.77 15.05 0.39
CA LYS A 61 7.57 15.19 1.63
C LYS A 61 6.77 15.02 2.94
N PRO A 62 5.59 15.66 3.15
CA PRO A 62 4.90 15.58 4.44
C PRO A 62 4.28 14.21 4.73
N PHE A 63 4.05 13.36 3.72
CA PHE A 63 3.65 11.97 3.94
C PHE A 63 4.84 11.05 4.03
N TYR A 64 5.89 11.26 3.24
CA TYR A 64 7.13 10.50 3.39
C TYR A 64 7.69 10.59 4.81
N GLN A 65 7.65 11.78 5.44
CA GLN A 65 8.04 11.93 6.84
C GLN A 65 7.12 11.20 7.82
N LEU A 66 5.80 11.21 7.58
CA LEU A 66 4.81 10.52 8.42
C LEU A 66 4.93 8.99 8.29
N PHE A 67 5.10 8.51 7.06
CA PHE A 67 5.36 7.11 6.74
C PHE A 67 6.67 6.65 7.36
N LYS A 68 7.76 7.41 7.19
CA LYS A 68 9.05 7.13 7.83
C LYS A 68 8.93 7.13 9.35
N ALA A 69 8.17 8.06 9.95
CA ALA A 69 7.92 8.09 11.39
C ALA A 69 7.14 6.86 11.88
N ARG A 70 6.16 6.38 11.11
CA ARG A 70 5.41 5.14 11.38
C ARG A 70 6.25 3.89 11.15
N LEU A 71 7.14 3.87 10.16
CA LEU A 71 7.99 2.72 9.85
C LEU A 71 9.17 2.59 10.81
N LYS A 72 9.72 3.72 11.30
CA LYS A 72 10.84 3.76 12.24
C LYS A 72 10.69 2.83 13.47
N PRO A 73 9.56 2.79 14.20
CA PRO A 73 9.40 1.85 15.32
C PRO A 73 9.40 0.38 14.89
N TYR A 74 8.82 0.06 13.73
CA TYR A 74 8.85 -1.30 13.18
C TYR A 74 10.27 -1.69 12.69
N TRP A 75 10.98 -0.75 12.07
CA TRP A 75 12.36 -0.96 11.61
C TRP A 75 13.34 -1.17 12.76
N LEU A 76 13.17 -0.42 13.86
CA LEU A 76 13.95 -0.61 15.09
C LEU A 76 13.68 -1.97 15.74
N THR A 77 12.44 -2.45 15.66
CA THR A 77 12.06 -3.78 16.16
C THR A 77 12.68 -4.89 15.30
N VAL A 78 12.66 -4.75 13.97
CA VAL A 78 13.24 -5.73 13.04
C VAL A 78 14.78 -5.75 13.07
N THR A 79 15.42 -4.59 13.25
CA THR A 79 16.89 -4.50 13.28
C THR A 79 17.54 -4.89 14.61
N GLY A 80 16.76 -5.39 15.60
CA GLY A 80 17.30 -5.96 16.84
C GLY A 80 18.07 -4.98 17.73
N ARG A 81 18.11 -3.68 17.40
CA ARG A 81 18.89 -2.65 18.11
C ARG A 81 18.27 -2.19 19.45
N TRP A 82 17.36 -2.98 20.00
CA TRP A 82 16.73 -2.75 21.31
C TRP A 82 17.60 -3.17 22.51
N ARG A 83 18.79 -3.77 22.29
CA ARG A 83 19.56 -4.45 23.35
C ARG A 83 20.97 -3.89 23.67
N GLU A 84 21.26 -2.62 23.40
CA GLU A 84 22.56 -2.00 23.76
C GLU A 84 22.42 -0.79 24.69
N LYS A 85 21.35 -0.75 25.50
CA LYS A 85 21.18 0.32 26.49
C LYS A 85 20.66 -0.19 27.84
N HIS A 86 21.24 -1.28 28.33
CA HIS A 86 21.14 -1.68 29.73
C HIS A 86 22.49 -2.20 30.20
#